data_AF-A0A1G4E9V7-F1
#
_entry.id   AF-A0A1G4E9V7-F1
#
_cell.length_a   1.000
_cell.length_b   1.000
_cell.length_c   1.000
_cell.angle_alpha   90.00
_cell.angle_beta   90.00
_cell.angle_gamma   90.00
#
_symmetry.space_group_name_H-M   'P 1'
#
loop_
_entity.id
_entity.type
_entity.pdbx_description
1 polymer ?
#
loop_
_entity_poly.entity_id
_entity_poly.type
_entity_poly.pdbx_seq_one_letter_code
_entity_poly.pdbx_strand_id
1 'polypeptide(L)'
;MDYPDLEYYDKKYSQKEEIIDVDFNENIVSEKCDICNEKLNSIANAQDELIKLCREVCNFILNNDFKHYCGGTSCESSCFNVKFRLYDRVMEINQNPDNINSFFDALQIISNLPDARLKLCKITNINLNKSDFTHFKYLYEFLSTLLI
;
A
#
# COMPACT_ATOMS: atom_id res chain seq x y z
N MET A 1 11.48 33.04 -12.75
CA MET A 1 11.53 31.67 -12.18
C MET A 1 10.35 30.97 -12.82
N ASP A 2 10.60 30.14 -13.84
CA ASP A 2 9.53 29.39 -14.50
C ASP A 2 9.09 28.28 -13.56
N TYR A 3 7.81 28.26 -13.22
CA TYR A 3 7.23 27.14 -12.48
C TYR A 3 7.13 25.93 -13.42
N PRO A 4 7.46 24.72 -12.93
CA PRO A 4 7.22 23.51 -13.70
C PRO A 4 5.74 23.42 -14.10
N ASP A 5 5.46 22.89 -15.29
CA ASP A 5 4.10 22.67 -15.76
C ASP A 5 3.45 21.44 -15.09
N LEU A 6 2.14 21.28 -15.27
CA LEU A 6 1.38 20.14 -14.74
C LEU A 6 1.95 18.79 -15.19
N GLU A 7 2.49 18.71 -16.42
CA GLU A 7 3.04 17.48 -16.98
C GLU A 7 4.29 17.00 -16.22
N TYR A 8 5.12 17.92 -15.72
CA TYR A 8 6.25 17.59 -14.85
C TYR A 8 5.82 16.95 -13.54
N TYR A 9 4.77 17.47 -12.91
CA TYR A 9 4.30 16.98 -11.61
C TYR A 9 3.59 15.63 -11.71
N ASP A 10 2.79 15.42 -12.76
CA ASP A 10 2.14 14.14 -13.04
C ASP A 10 3.16 13.02 -13.21
N LYS A 11 4.24 13.27 -13.98
CA LYS A 11 5.34 12.30 -14.14
C LYS A 11 6.01 11.96 -12.82
N LYS A 12 6.23 12.95 -11.95
CA LYS A 12 6.91 12.75 -10.66
C LYS A 12 6.05 11.97 -9.66
N TYR A 13 4.74 12.22 -9.64
CA TYR A 13 3.80 11.44 -8.82
C TYR A 13 3.71 10.00 -9.32
N SER A 14 3.53 9.81 -10.63
CA SER A 14 3.47 8.50 -11.27
C SER A 14 4.72 7.66 -11.01
N GLN A 15 5.92 8.26 -11.05
CA GLN A 15 7.17 7.58 -10.70
C GLN A 15 7.20 7.06 -9.26
N LYS A 16 6.63 7.80 -8.29
CA LYS A 16 6.59 7.35 -6.89
C LYS A 16 5.65 6.15 -6.71
N GLU A 17 4.50 6.16 -7.37
CA GLU A 17 3.58 5.03 -7.33
C GLU A 17 4.18 3.79 -7.99
N GLU A 18 4.84 3.97 -9.14
CA GLU A 18 5.48 2.88 -9.88
C GLU A 18 6.58 2.19 -9.05
N ILE A 19 7.38 2.95 -8.30
CA ILE A 19 8.39 2.37 -7.40
C ILE A 19 7.74 1.50 -6.31
N ILE A 20 6.67 1.98 -5.69
CA ILE A 20 5.96 1.22 -4.63
C ILE A 20 5.36 -0.07 -5.21
N ASP A 21 4.78 0.00 -6.40
CA ASP A 21 4.19 -1.17 -7.07
C ASP A 21 5.25 -2.20 -7.47
N VAL A 22 6.44 -1.76 -7.93
CA VAL A 22 7.56 -2.65 -8.23
C VAL A 22 8.00 -3.40 -6.97
N ASP A 23 8.09 -2.71 -5.84
CA ASP A 23 8.52 -3.27 -4.57
C ASP A 23 7.51 -4.26 -3.95
N PHE A 24 6.21 -4.13 -4.26
CA PHE A 24 5.22 -5.16 -3.92
C PHE A 24 5.45 -6.45 -4.71
N ASN A 25 5.97 -6.38 -5.94
CA ASN A 25 6.09 -7.51 -6.85
C ASN A 25 7.38 -8.37 -6.65
N GLU A 26 8.15 -8.18 -5.58
CA GLU A 26 9.35 -8.97 -5.34
C GLU A 26 9.03 -10.43 -4.91
N ASN A 27 9.56 -11.39 -5.69
CA ASN A 27 9.09 -12.79 -5.77
C ASN A 27 9.57 -13.77 -4.67
N ILE A 28 9.96 -13.32 -3.48
CA ILE A 28 10.37 -14.24 -2.41
C ILE A 28 9.19 -14.50 -1.49
N VAL A 29 8.33 -15.46 -1.85
CA VAL A 29 7.15 -15.82 -1.05
C VAL A 29 7.57 -16.64 0.17
N SER A 30 7.61 -15.97 1.31
CA SER A 30 7.78 -16.60 2.62
C SER A 30 6.54 -17.43 2.97
N GLU A 31 6.72 -18.60 3.60
CA GLU A 31 5.60 -19.40 4.16
C GLU A 31 4.76 -18.58 5.16
N LYS A 32 5.37 -17.56 5.81
CA LYS A 32 4.65 -16.64 6.71
C LYS A 32 3.56 -15.85 6.02
N CYS A 33 3.61 -15.72 4.69
CA CYS A 33 2.58 -15.07 3.90
C CYS A 33 1.34 -15.95 3.67
N ASP A 34 1.33 -17.20 4.12
CA ASP A 34 0.14 -18.06 4.09
C ASP A 34 -0.98 -17.55 5.02
N ILE A 35 -0.67 -16.65 5.96
CA ILE A 35 -1.66 -15.88 6.74
C ILE A 35 -2.66 -15.17 5.80
N CYS A 36 -2.22 -14.71 4.63
CA CYS A 36 -3.10 -14.13 3.62
C CYS A 36 -4.14 -15.14 3.14
N ASN A 37 -3.73 -16.38 2.87
CA ASN A 37 -4.63 -17.45 2.45
C ASN A 37 -5.61 -17.80 3.58
N GLU A 38 -5.12 -17.96 4.81
CA GLU A 38 -5.96 -18.31 5.97
C GLU A 38 -7.05 -17.26 6.24
N LYS A 39 -6.68 -15.98 6.20
CA LYS A 39 -7.62 -14.88 6.47
C LYS A 39 -8.61 -14.68 5.34
N LEU A 40 -8.15 -14.67 4.09
CA LEU A 40 -9.00 -14.33 2.95
C LEU A 40 -9.82 -15.52 2.44
N ASN A 41 -9.32 -16.76 2.48
CA ASN A 41 -10.12 -17.94 2.08
C ASN A 41 -11.30 -18.21 3.02
N SER A 42 -11.28 -17.65 4.23
CA SER A 42 -12.38 -17.76 5.18
C SER A 42 -13.61 -16.92 4.78
N ILE A 43 -13.50 -16.09 3.74
CA ILE A 43 -14.54 -15.14 3.32
C ILE A 43 -15.12 -15.58 1.98
N ALA A 44 -16.45 -15.59 1.89
CA ALA A 44 -17.14 -15.87 0.64
C ALA A 44 -16.81 -14.80 -0.41
N ASN A 45 -16.35 -15.22 -1.59
CA ASN A 45 -15.97 -14.35 -2.71
C ASN A 45 -14.69 -13.52 -2.50
N ALA A 46 -13.75 -13.97 -1.67
CA ALA A 46 -12.39 -13.48 -1.77
C ALA A 46 -11.86 -13.74 -3.18
N GLN A 47 -11.35 -12.70 -3.84
CA GLN A 47 -10.83 -12.80 -5.19
C GLN A 47 -9.37 -13.25 -5.13
N ASP A 48 -8.96 -14.15 -6.03
CA ASP A 48 -7.58 -14.62 -6.16
C ASP A 48 -6.58 -13.46 -6.28
N GLU A 49 -7.00 -12.36 -6.91
CA GLU A 49 -6.22 -11.13 -7.05
C GLU A 49 -5.95 -10.43 -5.71
N LEU A 50 -6.92 -10.45 -4.78
CA LEU A 50 -6.74 -9.85 -3.45
C LEU A 50 -5.77 -10.67 -2.58
N ILE A 51 -5.85 -12.00 -2.70
CA ILE A 51 -4.91 -12.92 -2.04
C ILE A 51 -3.50 -12.71 -2.60
N LYS A 52 -3.39 -12.62 -3.93
CA LYS A 52 -2.13 -12.36 -4.62
C LYS A 52 -1.50 -11.05 -4.14
N LEU A 53 -2.27 -9.95 -4.13
CA LEU A 53 -1.80 -8.66 -3.62
C LEU A 53 -1.38 -8.74 -2.14
N CYS A 54 -2.10 -9.49 -1.31
CA CYS A 54 -1.75 -9.65 0.10
C CYS A 54 -0.37 -10.31 0.25
N ARG A 55 -0.08 -11.34 -0.56
CA ARG A 55 1.21 -12.06 -0.51
C ARG A 55 2.36 -11.19 -1.03
N GLU A 56 2.13 -10.43 -2.09
CA GLU A 56 3.06 -9.41 -2.61
C GLU A 56 3.45 -8.41 -1.52
N VAL A 57 2.45 -7.83 -0.83
CA VAL A 57 2.67 -6.87 0.25
C VAL A 57 3.27 -7.52 1.50
N CYS A 58 2.94 -8.78 1.79
CA CYS A 58 3.58 -9.54 2.85
C CYS A 58 5.09 -9.65 2.63
N ASN A 59 5.52 -9.96 1.41
CA ASN A 59 6.95 -10.02 1.08
C ASN A 59 7.62 -8.67 1.30
N PHE A 60 6.97 -7.59 0.88
CA PHE A 60 7.43 -6.23 1.15
C PHE A 60 7.62 -5.98 2.66
N ILE A 61 6.63 -6.32 3.49
CA ILE A 61 6.69 -6.15 4.96
C ILE A 61 7.87 -6.93 5.58
N LEU A 62 8.13 -8.14 5.09
CA LEU A 62 9.13 -9.04 5.64
C LEU A 62 10.56 -8.74 5.15
N ASN A 63 10.73 -8.26 3.92
CA ASN A 63 12.04 -8.19 3.28
C ASN A 63 12.56 -6.78 3.07
N ASN A 64 11.67 -5.78 2.89
CA ASN A 64 12.05 -4.45 2.43
C ASN A 64 12.67 -3.61 3.57
N ASP A 65 13.83 -3.00 3.31
CA ASP A 65 14.40 -1.99 4.20
C ASP A 65 13.77 -0.62 3.89
N PHE A 66 12.64 -0.34 4.53
CA PHE A 66 11.84 0.86 4.29
C PHE A 66 12.60 2.19 4.41
N LYS A 67 13.77 2.20 5.05
CA LYS A 67 14.58 3.40 5.19
C LYS A 67 14.92 4.08 3.86
N HIS A 68 15.01 3.32 2.77
CA HIS A 68 15.30 3.90 1.45
C HIS A 68 14.17 4.80 0.92
N TYR A 69 12.94 4.61 1.42
CA TYR A 69 11.82 5.50 1.13
C TYR A 69 11.85 6.79 1.94
N CYS A 70 12.59 6.85 3.05
CA CYS A 70 12.54 7.97 3.97
C CYS A 70 13.46 9.11 3.53
N GLY A 71 12.89 10.23 3.10
CA GLY A 71 13.61 11.40 2.59
C GLY A 71 14.16 12.34 3.67
N GLY A 72 14.57 11.85 4.84
CA GLY A 72 15.06 12.70 5.93
C GLY A 72 14.89 12.09 7.32
N THR A 73 14.58 12.94 8.32
CA THR A 73 14.42 12.53 9.73
C THR A 73 13.13 11.79 10.05
N SER A 74 12.13 11.83 9.15
CA SER A 74 10.84 11.16 9.31
C SER A 74 10.50 10.32 8.08
N CYS A 75 9.89 9.17 8.34
CA CYS A 75 9.35 8.24 7.35
C CYS A 75 7.83 8.40 7.15
N GLU A 76 7.18 9.34 7.86
CA GLU A 76 5.72 9.42 7.94
C GLU A 76 5.05 9.69 6.59
N SER A 77 5.61 10.60 5.79
CA SER A 77 5.08 10.90 4.45
C SER A 77 5.18 9.69 3.54
N SER A 78 6.36 9.07 3.45
CA SER A 78 6.56 7.85 2.66
C SER A 78 5.67 6.71 3.13
N CYS A 79 5.45 6.60 4.44
CA CYS A 79 4.52 5.64 5.01
C CYS A 79 3.07 5.88 4.60
N PHE A 80 2.68 7.14 4.56
CA PHE A 80 1.37 7.50 4.06
C PHE A 80 1.24 7.12 2.58
N ASN A 81 2.25 7.40 1.76
CA ASN A 81 2.24 7.07 0.32
C ASN A 81 2.07 5.57 0.09
N VAL A 82 2.79 4.71 0.83
CA VAL A 82 2.65 3.25 0.70
C VAL A 82 1.27 2.76 1.12
N LYS A 83 0.75 3.26 2.25
CA LYS A 83 -0.63 2.93 2.68
C LYS A 83 -1.67 3.38 1.66
N PHE A 84 -1.50 4.59 1.15
CA PHE A 84 -2.39 5.20 0.17
C PHE A 84 -2.41 4.38 -1.12
N ARG A 85 -1.24 4.07 -1.68
CA ARG A 85 -1.10 3.25 -2.89
C ARG A 85 -1.68 1.85 -2.69
N LEU A 86 -1.38 1.22 -1.56
CA LEU A 86 -1.94 -0.09 -1.22
C LEU A 86 -3.47 -0.06 -1.15
N TYR A 87 -4.04 0.96 -0.53
CA TYR A 87 -5.48 1.11 -0.43
C TYR A 87 -6.14 1.29 -1.80
N ASP A 88 -5.54 2.10 -2.67
CA ASP A 88 -5.99 2.29 -4.05
C ASP A 88 -6.06 0.97 -4.81
N ARG A 89 -4.99 0.17 -4.77
CA ARG A 89 -4.92 -1.17 -5.37
C ARG A 89 -5.98 -2.12 -4.82
N VAL A 90 -6.20 -2.11 -3.50
CA VAL A 90 -7.25 -2.93 -2.88
C VAL A 90 -8.64 -2.53 -3.39
N MET A 91 -8.92 -1.22 -3.50
CA MET A 91 -10.21 -0.69 -3.94
C MET A 91 -10.50 -0.94 -5.43
N GLU A 92 -9.45 -1.06 -6.25
CA GLU A 92 -9.56 -1.50 -7.65
C GLU A 92 -10.01 -2.96 -7.77
N ILE A 93 -9.50 -3.83 -6.90
CA ILE A 93 -9.78 -5.28 -6.88
C ILE A 93 -11.13 -5.56 -6.20
N ASN A 94 -11.31 -5.09 -4.97
CA ASN A 94 -12.46 -5.44 -4.14
C ASN A 94 -13.01 -4.25 -3.35
N GLN A 95 -14.33 -4.06 -3.41
CA GLN A 95 -15.03 -2.98 -2.72
C GLN A 95 -15.91 -3.48 -1.56
N ASN A 96 -15.89 -4.79 -1.27
CA ASN A 96 -16.60 -5.35 -0.12
C ASN A 96 -15.83 -5.00 1.17
N PRO A 97 -16.43 -4.27 2.12
CA PRO A 97 -15.74 -3.84 3.34
C PRO A 97 -15.17 -4.99 4.18
N ASP A 98 -15.83 -6.15 4.23
CA ASP A 98 -15.38 -7.29 5.02
C ASP A 98 -14.11 -7.92 4.43
N ASN A 99 -14.04 -7.98 3.09
CA ASN A 99 -12.85 -8.43 2.38
C ASN A 99 -11.67 -7.46 2.59
N ILE A 100 -11.94 -6.15 2.50
CA ILE A 100 -10.93 -5.11 2.72
C ILE A 100 -10.40 -5.17 4.16
N ASN A 101 -11.30 -5.26 5.15
CA ASN A 101 -10.93 -5.36 6.55
C ASN A 101 -10.06 -6.59 6.80
N SER A 102 -10.48 -7.75 6.30
CA SER A 102 -9.73 -8.99 6.49
C SER A 102 -8.36 -8.98 5.80
N PHE A 103 -8.26 -8.31 4.65
CA PHE A 103 -6.97 -8.05 3.99
C PHE A 103 -6.02 -7.27 4.88
N PHE A 104 -6.48 -6.15 5.44
CA PHE A 104 -5.65 -5.32 6.33
C PHE A 104 -5.36 -6.00 7.67
N ASP A 105 -6.28 -6.82 8.20
CA ASP A 105 -6.05 -7.63 9.39
C ASP A 105 -4.93 -8.66 9.16
N ALA A 106 -4.91 -9.31 7.99
CA ALA A 106 -3.83 -10.23 7.62
C ALA A 106 -2.47 -9.51 7.61
N LEU A 107 -2.38 -8.36 6.95
CA LEU A 107 -1.16 -7.56 6.89
C LEU A 107 -0.74 -7.02 8.26
N GLN A 108 -1.69 -6.71 9.14
CA GLN A 108 -1.40 -6.28 10.50
C GLN A 108 -0.78 -7.42 11.33
N ILE A 109 -1.29 -8.66 11.19
CA ILE A 109 -0.68 -9.83 11.84
C ILE A 109 0.75 -10.03 11.32
N ILE A 110 0.95 -9.99 10.00
CA ILE A 110 2.26 -10.15 9.36
C ILE A 110 3.24 -9.07 9.85
N SER A 111 2.79 -7.82 9.92
CA SER A 111 3.61 -6.68 10.40
C SER A 111 4.05 -6.81 11.87
N ASN A 112 3.34 -7.61 12.66
CA ASN A 112 3.67 -7.88 14.06
C ASN A 112 4.56 -9.11 14.26
N LEU A 113 4.90 -9.84 13.18
CA LEU A 113 5.83 -10.96 13.27
C LEU A 113 7.21 -10.47 13.70
N PRO A 114 7.98 -11.26 14.47
CA PRO A 114 9.30 -10.86 14.96
C PRO A 114 10.27 -10.41 13.86
N ASP A 115 10.16 -11.04 12.69
CA ASP A 115 11.03 -10.86 11.53
C ASP A 115 10.54 -9.79 10.55
N ALA A 116 9.39 -9.15 10.83
CA ALA A 116 8.91 -8.04 10.03
C ALA A 116 9.93 -6.89 10.06
N ARG A 117 10.34 -6.44 8.88
CA ARG A 117 11.33 -5.36 8.72
C ARG A 117 10.66 -3.98 8.66
N LEU A 118 9.41 -3.94 8.24
CA LEU A 118 8.60 -2.72 8.16
C LEU A 118 8.08 -2.24 9.53
N LYS A 119 8.96 -2.04 10.51
CA LYS A 119 8.56 -1.60 11.87
C LYS A 119 8.20 -0.12 11.96
N LEU A 120 8.75 0.70 11.06
CA LEU A 120 8.53 2.15 11.02
C LEU A 120 7.19 2.51 10.36
N CYS A 121 6.57 1.55 9.66
CA CYS A 121 5.37 1.78 8.89
C CYS A 121 4.27 0.81 9.25
N LYS A 122 3.33 1.24 10.08
CA LYS A 122 2.17 0.40 10.38
C LYS A 122 1.21 0.43 9.19
N ILE A 123 1.13 -0.68 8.44
CA ILE A 123 0.14 -0.86 7.38
C ILE A 123 -1.24 -1.05 8.02
N THR A 124 -2.14 -0.10 7.75
CA THR A 124 -3.48 -0.07 8.34
C THR A 124 -4.50 0.34 7.29
N ASN A 125 -5.73 -0.15 7.44
CA ASN A 125 -6.87 0.24 6.63
C ASN A 125 -7.13 1.77 6.74
N ILE A 126 -7.33 2.45 5.61
CA ILE A 126 -7.72 3.88 5.56
C ILE A 126 -9.22 4.05 5.90
N ASN A 127 -10.01 2.98 5.73
CA ASN A 127 -11.42 2.87 6.11
C ASN A 127 -12.33 3.92 5.45
N LEU A 128 -12.13 4.15 4.16
CA LEU A 128 -12.96 5.04 3.34
C LEU A 128 -13.77 4.22 2.33
N ASN A 129 -15.04 4.55 2.11
CA ASN A 129 -15.74 3.96 0.98
C ASN A 129 -15.13 4.47 -0.35
N LYS A 130 -15.48 3.82 -1.47
CA LYS A 130 -14.93 4.17 -2.79
C LYS A 130 -15.12 5.63 -3.17
N SER A 131 -16.28 6.21 -2.90
CA SER A 131 -16.56 7.61 -3.23
C SER A 131 -15.65 8.54 -2.45
N ASP A 132 -15.57 8.36 -1.14
CA ASP A 132 -14.76 9.21 -0.27
C ASP A 132 -13.26 9.05 -0.57
N PHE A 133 -12.82 7.82 -0.82
CA PHE A 133 -11.44 7.55 -1.22
C PHE A 133 -11.10 8.19 -2.57
N THR A 134 -12.02 8.15 -3.55
CA THR A 134 -11.81 8.78 -4.86
C THR A 134 -11.63 10.30 -4.73
N HIS A 135 -12.47 10.97 -3.94
CA HIS A 135 -12.30 12.41 -3.68
C HIS A 135 -10.99 12.70 -2.95
N PHE A 136 -10.66 11.89 -1.94
CA PHE A 136 -9.43 12.02 -1.20
C PHE A 136 -8.20 11.78 -2.10
N LYS A 137 -8.27 10.83 -3.04
CA LYS A 137 -7.23 10.55 -4.03
C LYS A 137 -6.95 11.76 -4.91
N TYR A 138 -7.97 12.35 -5.53
CA TYR A 138 -7.78 13.56 -6.33
C TYR A 138 -7.18 14.71 -5.52
N LEU A 139 -7.64 14.91 -4.28
CA LEU A 139 -7.07 15.95 -3.41
C LEU A 139 -5.61 15.65 -3.06
N TYR A 140 -5.29 14.40 -2.74
CA TYR A 140 -3.95 13.97 -2.38
C TYR A 140 -2.97 14.05 -3.57
N GLU A 141 -3.40 13.63 -4.76
CA GLU A 141 -2.65 13.79 -6.02
C GLU A 141 -2.38 15.27 -6.29
N PHE A 142 -3.40 16.12 -6.18
CA PHE A 142 -3.27 17.57 -6.35
C PHE A 142 -2.31 18.20 -5.33
N LEU A 143 -2.38 17.83 -4.06
CA LEU A 143 -1.49 18.37 -3.03
C LEU A 143 -0.06 17.83 -3.15
N SER A 144 0.10 16.57 -3.53
CA SER A 144 1.40 15.92 -3.71
C SER A 144 2.17 16.45 -4.92
N THR A 145 1.45 17.01 -5.89
CA THR A 145 2.00 17.73 -7.03
C THR A 145 2.32 19.20 -6.67
N LEU A 146 1.53 19.87 -5.84
CA LEU A 146 1.74 21.28 -5.48
C LEU A 146 2.76 21.57 -4.35
N LEU A 147 2.95 20.66 -3.40
CA LEU A 147 3.79 20.89 -2.20
C LEU A 147 5.28 20.53 -2.36
N ILE A 148 5.82 20.56 -3.59
CA ILE A 148 7.26 20.33 -3.85
C ILE A 148 7.87 21.44 -4.69
#